data_AF-A0A091JXU6-F1
#
_entry.id   AF-A0A091JXU6-F1
#
_cell.length_a   1.000
_cell.length_b   1.000
_cell.length_c   1.000
_cell.angle_alpha   90.00
_cell.angle_beta   90.00
_cell.angle_gamma   90.00
#
_symmetry.space_group_name_H-M   'P 1'
#
loop_
_entity.id
_entity.type
_entity.pdbx_description
1 polymer ?
#
loop_
_entity_poly.entity_id
_entity_poly.type
_entity_poly.pdbx_seq_one_letter_code
_entity_poly.pdbx_strand_id
1 'polypeptide(L)'
;HEAKRACEQQDSRLATYQQLYKAWTEGLDWCNAGWILDGTVHYPIINSREPPLGICSPTTSPSTPTGQVYFIRGHLNFKEAGQACHNHGAAIAKVGQLYSAWKFSQLDRCDGGWLADGSVRYPITTPRQRCGGLPEPGVRSFGFPSKELRIYGTYCFV
;
A
#
# COMPACT_ATOMS: atom_id res chain seq x y z
N HIS A 1 -5.34 -16.87 -6.33
CA HIS A 1 -5.06 -18.22 -6.87
C HIS A 1 -4.13 -18.25 -8.09
N GLU A 2 -4.13 -17.23 -8.95
CA GLU A 2 -3.26 -17.20 -10.14
C GLU A 2 -1.78 -17.04 -9.79
N ALA A 3 -1.43 -16.14 -8.87
CA ALA A 3 -0.04 -15.94 -8.45
C ALA A 3 0.61 -17.21 -7.87
N LYS A 4 -0.15 -18.00 -7.09
CA LYS A 4 0.32 -19.29 -6.56
C LYS A 4 0.65 -20.27 -7.68
N ARG A 5 -0.27 -20.43 -8.65
CA ARG A 5 -0.06 -21.30 -9.82
C ARG A 5 1.12 -20.85 -10.68
N ALA A 6 1.30 -19.54 -10.86
CA ALA A 6 2.42 -18.99 -11.62
C ALA A 6 3.79 -19.33 -11.00
N CYS A 7 3.90 -19.29 -9.66
CA CYS A 7 5.12 -19.74 -8.97
C CYS A 7 5.31 -21.25 -9.08
N GLU A 8 4.24 -22.04 -8.89
CA GLU A 8 4.31 -23.51 -8.94
C GLU A 8 4.75 -24.04 -10.31
N GLN A 9 4.38 -23.36 -11.40
CA GLN A 9 4.86 -23.67 -12.75
C GLN A 9 6.38 -23.51 -12.93
N GLN A 10 7.03 -22.75 -12.05
CA GLN A 10 8.47 -22.53 -12.03
C GLN A 10 9.14 -23.30 -10.89
N ASP A 11 8.52 -24.39 -10.43
CA ASP A 11 8.97 -25.20 -9.29
C ASP A 11 9.24 -24.37 -8.02
N SER A 12 8.45 -23.30 -7.87
CA SER A 12 8.59 -22.30 -6.82
C SER A 12 7.29 -22.09 -6.06
N ARG A 13 7.35 -21.38 -4.93
CA ARG A 13 6.15 -21.02 -4.14
C ARG A 13 6.16 -19.54 -3.82
N LEU A 14 4.98 -18.99 -3.52
CA LEU A 14 4.87 -17.62 -3.00
C LEU A 14 5.72 -17.49 -1.73
N ALA A 15 6.51 -16.41 -1.66
CA ALA A 15 7.35 -16.12 -0.51
C ALA A 15 6.49 -15.82 0.72
N THR A 16 6.98 -16.13 1.92
CA THR A 16 6.43 -15.59 3.17
C THR A 16 6.84 -14.13 3.33
N TYR A 17 6.14 -13.38 4.19
CA TYR A 17 6.54 -12.03 4.56
C TYR A 17 7.99 -11.97 5.05
N GLN A 18 8.40 -12.93 5.90
CA GLN A 18 9.77 -12.99 6.44
C GLN A 18 10.82 -13.20 5.35
N GLN A 19 10.54 -14.06 4.37
CA GLN A 19 11.43 -14.29 3.23
C GLN A 19 11.54 -13.04 2.35
N LEU A 20 10.41 -12.39 2.07
CA LEU A 20 10.40 -11.15 1.28
C LEU A 20 11.14 -10.01 2.01
N TYR A 21 10.89 -9.86 3.31
CA TYR A 21 11.55 -8.85 4.13
C TYR A 21 13.06 -9.07 4.19
N LYS A 22 13.51 -10.31 4.39
CA LYS A 22 14.94 -10.65 4.37
C LYS A 22 15.59 -10.28 3.04
N ALA A 23 14.98 -10.69 1.92
CA ALA A 23 15.49 -10.35 0.60
C ALA A 23 15.56 -8.82 0.40
N TRP A 24 14.55 -8.09 0.87
CA TRP A 24 14.52 -6.63 0.83
C TRP A 24 15.63 -5.99 1.67
N THR A 25 15.88 -6.46 2.88
CA THR A 25 17.02 -5.99 3.70
C THR A 25 18.38 -6.32 3.08
N GLU A 26 18.44 -7.34 2.23
CA GLU A 26 19.62 -7.74 1.47
C GLU A 26 19.74 -7.01 0.11
N GLY A 27 18.85 -6.05 -0.18
CA GLY A 27 18.94 -5.20 -1.37
C GLY A 27 17.94 -5.52 -2.49
N LEU A 28 16.96 -6.41 -2.27
CA LEU A 28 15.87 -6.61 -3.21
C LEU A 28 15.10 -5.30 -3.39
N ASP A 29 15.20 -4.74 -4.58
CA ASP A 29 14.61 -3.45 -4.95
C ASP A 29 13.79 -3.60 -6.23
N TRP A 30 12.50 -3.89 -6.07
CA TRP A 30 11.55 -4.18 -7.14
C TRP A 30 10.32 -3.27 -7.06
N CYS A 31 9.98 -2.69 -8.21
CA CYS A 31 8.95 -1.66 -8.32
C CYS A 31 7.52 -2.18 -8.47
N ASN A 32 7.36 -3.43 -8.91
CA ASN A 32 6.04 -4.02 -9.08
C ASN A 32 5.53 -4.60 -7.76
N ALA A 33 4.21 -4.56 -7.59
CA ALA A 33 3.54 -5.24 -6.50
C ALA A 33 3.62 -6.76 -6.68
N GLY A 34 3.91 -7.49 -5.61
CA GLY A 34 3.91 -8.96 -5.59
C GLY A 34 2.95 -9.51 -4.55
N TRP A 35 2.22 -10.57 -4.90
CA TRP A 35 1.47 -11.36 -3.92
C TRP A 35 2.44 -12.21 -3.09
N ILE A 36 2.19 -12.31 -1.79
CA ILE A 36 2.90 -13.22 -0.88
C ILE A 36 1.97 -14.30 -0.34
N LEU A 37 2.53 -15.29 0.36
CA LEU A 37 1.87 -16.54 0.73
C LEU A 37 0.58 -16.35 1.54
N ASP A 38 0.51 -15.31 2.38
CA ASP A 38 -0.67 -14.99 3.20
C ASP A 38 -1.79 -14.27 2.43
N GLY A 39 -1.62 -14.08 1.12
CA GLY A 39 -2.58 -13.39 0.26
C GLY A 39 -2.50 -11.88 0.35
N THR A 40 -1.50 -11.30 1.02
CA THR A 40 -1.25 -9.86 0.98
C THR A 40 -0.36 -9.47 -0.20
N VAL A 41 -0.36 -8.18 -0.54
CA VAL A 41 0.43 -7.59 -1.63
C VAL A 41 1.46 -6.64 -1.06
N HIS A 42 2.73 -6.83 -1.45
CA HIS A 42 3.88 -6.07 -0.98
C HIS A 42 4.66 -5.44 -2.13
N TYR A 43 5.31 -4.31 -1.84
CA TYR A 43 6.17 -3.55 -2.77
C TYR A 43 7.58 -3.47 -2.17
N PRO A 44 8.50 -4.36 -2.55
CA PRO A 44 9.85 -4.37 -1.99
C PRO A 44 10.72 -3.33 -2.72
N ILE A 45 10.35 -2.05 -2.66
CA ILE A 45 11.11 -0.94 -3.24
C ILE A 45 12.07 -0.36 -2.19
N ILE A 46 13.31 -0.09 -2.59
CA ILE A 46 14.34 0.57 -1.78
C ILE A 46 14.57 1.98 -2.32
N ASN A 47 14.72 2.13 -3.64
CA ASN A 47 15.05 3.40 -4.30
C ASN A 47 14.00 3.76 -5.36
N SER A 48 13.68 5.05 -5.48
CA SER A 48 12.98 5.59 -6.66
C SER A 48 13.94 5.61 -7.86
N ARG A 49 13.52 5.19 -9.07
CA ARG A 49 14.39 5.05 -10.25
C ARG A 49 13.80 5.69 -11.52
N GLU A 50 14.60 6.43 -12.27
CA GLU A 50 14.29 6.90 -13.65
C GLU A 50 14.65 5.83 -14.73
N PRO A 51 14.02 5.85 -15.93
CA PRO A 51 13.79 4.65 -16.75
C PRO A 51 14.92 4.34 -17.77
N PRO A 52 14.91 3.10 -18.34
CA PRO A 52 14.08 2.90 -19.54
C PRO A 52 12.95 1.85 -19.43
N LEU A 53 12.85 1.02 -18.38
CA LEU A 53 11.91 -0.12 -18.38
C LEU A 53 11.25 -0.43 -17.03
N GLY A 54 10.49 0.52 -16.46
CA GLY A 54 9.64 0.22 -15.32
C GLY A 54 9.05 1.48 -14.70
N ILE A 55 7.73 1.50 -14.56
CA ILE A 55 6.97 2.65 -14.03
C ILE A 55 7.32 2.79 -12.54
N CYS A 56 8.28 3.66 -12.26
CA CYS A 56 8.75 3.91 -10.91
C CYS A 56 9.39 5.30 -10.75
N SER A 57 8.83 6.32 -11.42
CA SER A 57 9.17 7.72 -11.15
C SER A 57 7.99 8.67 -11.35
N PRO A 58 7.82 9.67 -10.46
CA PRO A 58 7.27 10.98 -10.82
C PRO A 58 8.36 11.77 -11.56
N THR A 59 8.00 12.34 -12.69
CA THR A 59 8.91 13.00 -13.63
C THR A 59 9.70 14.16 -12.99
N THR A 60 10.94 14.30 -13.44
CA THR A 60 11.95 15.32 -13.16
C THR A 60 11.40 16.77 -13.21
N SER A 61 11.23 17.39 -12.04
CA SER A 61 11.09 18.83 -11.82
C SER A 61 11.22 19.11 -10.30
N PRO A 62 11.71 20.26 -9.80
CA PRO A 62 11.83 20.56 -8.37
C PRO A 62 10.47 20.81 -7.67
N SER A 63 9.43 20.08 -8.07
CA SER A 63 8.15 20.00 -7.41
C SER A 63 7.92 18.56 -6.99
N THR A 64 7.80 18.36 -5.68
CA THR A 64 6.92 17.40 -4.99
C THR A 64 6.10 16.51 -5.94
N PRO A 65 6.04 15.18 -5.75
CA PRO A 65 5.20 14.32 -6.59
C PRO A 65 3.82 14.98 -6.71
N THR A 66 3.34 15.17 -7.94
CA THR A 66 2.16 16.00 -8.27
C THR A 66 0.84 15.40 -7.78
N GLY A 67 0.88 14.62 -6.71
CA GLY A 67 -0.24 14.05 -6.03
C GLY A 67 0.10 13.69 -4.59
N GLN A 68 -0.83 13.98 -3.68
CA GLN A 68 -0.67 13.79 -2.25
C GLN A 68 -1.67 12.75 -1.76
N VAL A 69 -1.20 11.74 -1.03
CA VAL A 69 -2.09 10.86 -0.28
C VAL A 69 -2.52 11.58 0.99
N TYR A 70 -3.82 11.69 1.19
CA TYR A 70 -4.42 12.19 2.43
C TYR A 70 -5.55 11.26 2.88
N PHE A 71 -6.00 11.45 4.13
CA PHE A 71 -7.00 10.58 4.74
C PHE A 71 -8.26 11.35 5.09
N ILE A 72 -9.41 10.82 4.67
CA ILE A 72 -10.74 11.28 5.08
C ILE A 72 -11.22 10.38 6.22
N ARG A 73 -11.42 10.97 7.40
CA ARG A 73 -12.02 10.29 8.56
C ARG A 73 -13.51 10.04 8.31
N GLY A 74 -14.00 8.88 8.71
CA GLY A 74 -15.42 8.55 8.64
C GLY A 74 -15.69 7.07 8.90
N HIS A 75 -16.98 6.74 8.92
CA HIS A 75 -17.52 5.38 8.98
C HIS A 75 -18.09 5.05 7.60
N LEU A 76 -17.21 4.87 6.63
CA LEU A 76 -17.55 4.75 5.23
C LEU A 76 -17.51 3.29 4.80
N ASN A 77 -18.48 2.86 4.02
CA ASN A 77 -18.35 1.65 3.20
C ASN A 77 -17.50 1.94 1.95
N PHE A 78 -17.15 0.91 1.16
CA PHE A 78 -16.27 1.09 0.01
C PHE A 78 -16.84 2.07 -1.04
N LYS A 79 -18.17 2.04 -1.26
CA LYS A 79 -18.84 2.94 -2.21
C LYS A 79 -18.81 4.39 -1.72
N GLU A 80 -19.10 4.60 -0.44
CA GLU A 80 -19.05 5.91 0.21
C GLU A 80 -17.63 6.49 0.24
N ALA A 81 -16.62 5.64 0.47
CA ALA A 81 -15.21 6.00 0.40
C ALA A 81 -14.83 6.55 -0.99
N GLY A 82 -15.30 5.90 -2.06
CA GLY A 82 -15.09 6.37 -3.43
C GLY A 82 -15.75 7.72 -3.69
N GLN A 83 -17.01 7.87 -3.25
CA GLN A 83 -17.72 9.13 -3.38
C GLN A 83 -17.06 10.26 -2.59
N ALA A 84 -16.56 9.98 -1.38
CA ALA A 84 -15.87 10.95 -0.55
C ALA A 84 -14.61 11.51 -1.22
N CYS A 85 -13.78 10.63 -1.81
CA CYS A 85 -12.61 11.10 -2.58
C CYS A 85 -13.05 11.90 -3.82
N HIS A 86 -14.04 11.40 -4.58
CA HIS A 86 -14.52 12.06 -5.79
C HIS A 86 -15.06 13.47 -5.51
N ASN A 87 -15.80 13.65 -4.41
CA ASN A 87 -16.33 14.95 -3.99
C ASN A 87 -15.22 15.99 -3.71
N HIS A 88 -13.99 15.54 -3.46
CA HIS A 88 -12.83 16.37 -3.23
C HIS A 88 -11.89 16.44 -4.45
N GLY A 89 -12.35 16.01 -5.63
CA GLY A 89 -11.53 16.00 -6.86
C GLY A 89 -10.41 14.94 -6.85
N ALA A 90 -10.53 13.92 -6.01
CA ALA A 90 -9.53 12.87 -5.83
C ALA A 90 -10.08 11.49 -6.20
N ALA A 91 -9.19 10.52 -6.37
CA ALA A 91 -9.54 9.10 -6.46
C ALA A 91 -9.20 8.38 -5.14
N ILE A 92 -9.80 7.22 -4.88
CA ILE A 92 -9.31 6.34 -3.81
C ILE A 92 -7.84 5.99 -4.13
N ALA A 93 -6.97 6.14 -3.13
CA ALA A 93 -5.55 5.86 -3.27
C ALA A 93 -5.33 4.38 -3.63
N LYS A 94 -4.39 4.15 -4.55
CA LYS A 94 -3.85 2.82 -4.82
C LYS A 94 -2.91 2.41 -3.70
N VAL A 95 -2.70 1.10 -3.56
CA VAL A 95 -1.76 0.56 -2.58
C VAL A 95 -0.36 1.15 -2.76
N GLY A 96 0.15 1.17 -3.99
CA GLY A 96 1.46 1.76 -4.28
C GLY A 96 1.59 3.23 -3.85
N GLN A 97 0.54 4.04 -4.05
CA GLN A 97 0.52 5.45 -3.63
C GLN A 97 0.60 5.57 -2.10
N LEU A 98 -0.14 4.74 -1.35
CA LEU A 98 -0.05 4.71 0.11
C LEU A 98 1.35 4.31 0.58
N TYR A 99 1.96 3.31 -0.04
CA TYR A 99 3.34 2.89 0.26
C TYR A 99 4.35 4.00 -0.03
N SER A 100 4.24 4.68 -1.17
CA SER A 100 5.09 5.82 -1.50
C SER A 100 4.94 6.95 -0.49
N ALA A 101 3.70 7.29 -0.10
CA ALA A 101 3.44 8.33 0.90
C ALA A 101 3.99 7.95 2.28
N TRP A 102 3.86 6.70 2.70
CA TRP A 102 4.47 6.18 3.92
C TRP A 102 6.00 6.27 3.88
N LYS A 103 6.60 5.79 2.79
CA LYS A 103 8.07 5.63 2.67
C LYS A 103 8.78 6.95 2.46
N PHE A 104 8.25 7.81 1.59
CA PHE A 104 8.94 9.02 1.12
C PHE A 104 8.38 10.31 1.71
N SER A 105 7.09 10.33 2.08
CA SER A 105 6.44 11.49 2.69
C SER A 105 6.20 11.34 4.19
N GLN A 106 6.73 10.27 4.79
CA GLN A 106 6.58 9.94 6.22
C GLN A 106 5.12 9.91 6.71
N LEU A 107 4.18 9.51 5.84
CA LEU A 107 2.78 9.40 6.22
C LEU A 107 2.59 8.36 7.33
N ASP A 108 2.14 8.82 8.50
CA ASP A 108 1.86 7.99 9.66
C ASP A 108 0.39 8.16 10.10
N ARG A 109 -0.33 7.04 10.20
CA ARG A 109 -1.72 7.03 10.65
C ARG A 109 -2.14 5.68 11.24
N CYS A 110 -2.76 5.73 12.42
CA CYS A 110 -3.29 4.57 13.14
C CYS A 110 -4.76 4.25 12.79
N ASP A 111 -5.25 4.72 11.64
CA ASP A 111 -6.65 4.55 11.21
C ASP A 111 -6.67 3.76 9.90
N GLY A 112 -7.44 2.66 9.90
CA GLY A 112 -7.72 1.87 8.70
C GLY A 112 -8.52 2.67 7.69
N GLY A 113 -8.08 2.67 6.43
CA GLY A 113 -8.78 3.32 5.33
C GLY A 113 -8.87 2.42 4.10
N TRP A 114 -9.97 2.57 3.38
CA TRP A 114 -10.17 1.92 2.09
C TRP A 114 -9.12 2.35 1.06
N LEU A 115 -8.68 1.39 0.25
CA LEU A 115 -7.82 1.56 -0.93
C LEU A 115 -8.50 1.01 -2.18
N ALA A 116 -8.01 1.42 -3.36
CA ALA A 116 -8.64 1.13 -4.65
C ALA A 116 -8.76 -0.38 -4.98
N ASP A 117 -7.92 -1.24 -4.38
CA ASP A 117 -8.01 -2.70 -4.52
C ASP A 117 -9.13 -3.33 -3.66
N GLY A 118 -9.81 -2.52 -2.84
CA GLY A 118 -10.82 -2.97 -1.89
C GLY A 118 -10.22 -3.50 -0.58
N SER A 119 -8.91 -3.35 -0.37
CA SER A 119 -8.29 -3.63 0.92
C SER A 119 -8.45 -2.44 1.87
N VAL A 120 -8.31 -2.71 3.16
CA VAL A 120 -8.21 -1.68 4.20
C VAL A 120 -6.82 -1.73 4.82
N ARG A 121 -6.10 -0.62 4.75
CA ARG A 121 -4.71 -0.52 5.21
C ARG A 121 -4.46 0.76 6.00
N TYR A 122 -3.33 0.81 6.71
CA TYR A 122 -2.89 2.01 7.43
C TYR A 122 -1.35 2.05 7.55
N PRO A 123 -0.71 3.20 7.28
CA PRO A 123 0.74 3.33 7.32
C PRO A 123 1.27 3.72 8.71
N ILE A 124 2.32 3.05 9.19
CA ILE A 124 2.96 3.33 10.48
C ILE A 124 4.44 3.58 10.26
N THR A 125 4.92 4.81 10.47
CA THR A 125 6.36 5.14 10.43
C THR A 125 6.97 5.00 11.81
N THR A 126 6.23 5.35 12.87
CA THR A 126 6.65 5.19 14.27
C THR A 126 5.80 4.11 14.94
N PRO A 127 6.37 2.93 15.20
CA PRO A 127 5.66 1.79 15.81
C PRO A 127 5.06 2.13 17.17
N ARG A 128 3.79 1.75 17.37
CA ARG A 128 3.04 2.00 18.62
C ARG A 128 2.26 0.75 18.99
N GLN A 129 2.19 0.43 20.29
CA GLN A 129 1.51 -0.78 20.75
C GLN A 129 0.04 -0.89 20.29
N ARG A 130 -0.70 0.22 20.29
CA ARG A 130 -2.12 0.25 19.87
C ARG A 130 -2.34 0.39 18.36
N CYS A 131 -1.28 0.44 17.55
CA CYS A 131 -1.33 0.72 16.12
C CYS A 131 -0.60 -0.35 15.31
N GLY A 132 -1.03 -1.60 15.48
CA GLY A 132 -0.48 -2.76 14.77
C GLY A 132 0.45 -3.65 15.61
N GLY A 133 0.84 -3.25 16.82
CA GLY A 133 1.50 -4.11 17.82
C GLY A 133 2.87 -4.67 17.46
N LEU A 134 3.36 -4.41 16.23
CA LEU A 134 4.64 -4.87 15.73
C LEU A 134 5.74 -3.84 16.00
N PRO A 135 6.99 -4.27 16.25
CA PRO A 135 8.11 -3.39 16.58
C PRO A 135 8.63 -2.61 15.38
N GLU A 136 8.30 -3.03 14.15
CA GLU A 136 8.83 -2.44 12.92
C GLU A 136 7.87 -1.40 12.31
N PRO A 137 8.36 -0.42 11.54
CA PRO A 137 7.55 0.41 10.65
C PRO A 137 6.92 -0.41 9.51
N GLY A 138 5.84 0.08 8.91
CA GLY A 138 5.23 -0.53 7.73
C GLY A 138 3.81 -0.09 7.43
N VAL A 139 3.34 -0.40 6.22
CA VAL A 139 1.91 -0.37 5.88
C VAL A 139 1.27 -1.66 6.38
N ARG A 140 0.34 -1.52 7.33
CA ARG A 140 -0.41 -2.61 7.93
C ARG A 140 -1.73 -2.81 7.19
N SER A 141 -2.23 -4.04 7.18
CA SER A 141 -3.43 -4.42 6.42
C SER A 141 -4.42 -5.14 7.33
N PHE A 142 -5.70 -4.78 7.23
CA PHE A 142 -6.81 -5.57 7.74
C PHE A 142 -7.36 -6.55 6.69
N GLY A 143 -6.69 -6.67 5.53
CA GLY A 143 -7.09 -7.53 4.44
C GLY A 143 -8.20 -6.91 3.57
N PHE A 144 -9.09 -7.76 3.08
CA PHE A 144 -10.21 -7.41 2.20
C PHE A 144 -11.54 -7.63 2.94
N PRO A 145 -11.94 -6.73 3.85
CA PRO A 145 -13.22 -6.84 4.55
C PRO A 145 -14.40 -6.67 3.59
N SER A 146 -15.60 -7.06 4.05
CA SER A 146 -16.86 -6.84 3.30
C SER A 146 -17.00 -5.36 2.93
N LYS A 147 -17.32 -5.09 1.67
CA LYS A 147 -17.39 -3.74 1.11
C LYS A 147 -18.55 -2.92 1.67
N GLU A 148 -19.48 -3.58 2.35
CA GLU A 148 -20.65 -3.03 3.01
C GLU A 148 -20.32 -2.50 4.43
N LEU A 149 -19.18 -2.89 5.00
CA LEU A 149 -18.80 -2.54 6.36
C LEU A 149 -18.47 -1.03 6.48
N ARG A 150 -19.15 -0.35 7.40
CA ARG A 150 -19.07 1.11 7.61
C ARG A 150 -18.30 1.46 8.88
N ILE A 151 -17.02 1.12 8.94
CA ILE A 151 -16.18 1.42 10.13
C ILE A 151 -14.85 2.07 9.80
N TYR A 152 -14.49 2.15 8.53
CA TYR A 152 -13.19 2.64 8.08
C TYR A 152 -13.33 4.00 7.40
N GLY A 153 -12.26 4.79 7.45
CA GLY A 153 -12.13 5.98 6.62
C GLY A 153 -11.69 5.62 5.19
N THR A 154 -11.13 6.58 4.47
CA THR A 154 -10.57 6.34 3.13
C THR A 154 -9.28 7.12 2.92
N TYR A 155 -8.33 6.51 2.21
CA TYR A 155 -7.17 7.24 1.69
C TYR A 155 -7.48 7.69 0.27
N CYS A 156 -7.28 8.97 0.01
CA CYS A 156 -7.49 9.58 -1.30
C CYS A 156 -6.16 10.05 -1.88
N PHE A 157 -6.09 10.16 -3.19
CA PHE A 157 -4.95 10.69 -3.94
C PHE A 157 -5.46 11.70 -4.97
N VAL A 158 -4.94 12.92 -4.90
CA VAL A 158 -5.10 13.98 -5.93
C VAL A 158 -3.99 13.87 -6.96
#